data_AF-A0A1J3H3P7-F1
#
_entry.id   AF-A0A1J3H3P7-F1
#
_cell.length_a   1.000
_cell.length_b   1.000
_cell.length_c   1.000
_cell.angle_alpha   90.00
_cell.angle_beta   90.00
_cell.angle_gamma   90.00
#
_symmetry.space_group_name_H-M   'P 1'
#
loop_
_entity.id
_entity.type
_entity.pdbx_description
1 polymer ?
#
loop_
_entity_poly.entity_id
_entity_poly.type
_entity_poly.pdbx_seq_one_letter_code
_entity_poly.pdbx_strand_id
1 'polypeptide(L)' 'FYLHDILSGQNPSAVRIAHANNLTGSADSPVGFGSLFAIDDPLTVGPEKDSKEIGNGRGMYVSGSKDINKFTIVMYADLA' A
#
# COMPACT_ATOMS: atom_id res chain seq x y z
N PHE A 1 1.08 3.37 -16.75
CA PHE A 1 1.72 2.31 -15.95
C PHE A 1 0.76 1.89 -14.86
N TYR A 2 0.96 0.71 -14.27
CA TYR A 2 0.17 0.19 -13.15
C TYR A 2 1.11 -0.04 -11.97
N LEU A 3 0.75 0.47 -10.79
CA LEU A 3 1.47 0.25 -9.53
C LEU A 3 0.83 -0.94 -8.81
N HIS A 4 1.65 -1.90 -8.39
CA HIS A 4 1.18 -3.11 -7.71
C HIS A 4 1.56 -3.08 -6.22
N ASP A 5 0.64 -2.63 -5.37
CA ASP A 5 0.78 -2.69 -3.90
C ASP A 5 0.50 -4.13 -3.41
N ILE A 6 1.55 -4.85 -3.01
CA ILE A 6 1.48 -6.27 -2.63
C ILE A 6 1.72 -6.39 -1.11
N LEU A 7 0.62 -6.44 -0.37
CA LEU A 7 0.62 -6.50 1.11
C LEU A 7 0.85 -7.91 1.69
N SER A 8 0.74 -8.96 0.88
CA SER A 8 0.80 -10.35 1.36
C SER A 8 1.27 -11.32 0.28
N GLY A 9 1.54 -12.56 0.69
CA GLY A 9 2.11 -13.60 -0.17
C GLY A 9 3.58 -13.85 0.11
N GLN A 10 4.26 -14.52 -0.81
CA GLN A 10 5.64 -14.98 -0.60
C GLN A 10 6.67 -13.85 -0.72
N ASN A 11 6.38 -12.80 -1.47
CA ASN A 11 7.26 -11.65 -1.66
C ASN A 11 6.46 -10.34 -1.66
N PRO A 12 6.06 -9.82 -0.47
CA PRO A 12 5.34 -8.55 -0.39
C PRO A 12 6.26 -7.39 -0.79
N SER A 13 5.69 -6.40 -1.50
CA SER A 13 6.36 -5.15 -1.87
C SER A 13 6.03 -4.00 -0.91
N ALA A 14 4.99 -4.17 -0.09
CA ALA A 14 4.51 -3.19 0.86
C ALA A 14 4.43 -3.78 2.27
N VAL A 15 4.95 -3.04 3.25
CA VAL A 15 5.05 -3.49 4.64
C VAL A 15 4.51 -2.43 5.57
N ARG A 16 3.61 -2.83 6.48
CA ARG A 16 3.11 -1.95 7.54
C ARG A 16 4.20 -1.69 8.56
N ILE A 17 4.65 -0.44 8.68
CA ILE A 17 5.73 -0.03 9.58
C ILE A 17 5.22 0.68 10.85
N ALA A 18 3.98 1.17 10.85
CA ALA A 18 3.31 1.66 12.05
C ALA A 18 1.78 1.57 11.91
N HIS A 19 1.06 1.54 13.04
CA HIS A 19 -0.40 1.65 13.08
C HIS A 19 -0.85 2.30 14.39
N ALA A 20 -2.08 2.80 14.44
CA ALA A 20 -2.69 3.28 15.68
C ALA A 20 -3.12 2.09 16.56
N ASN A 21 -2.85 2.16 17.88
CA ASN A 21 -3.10 1.04 18.81
C ASN A 21 -4.54 0.98 19.34
N ASN A 22 -5.29 2.09 19.31
CA ASN A 22 -6.57 2.26 20.00
C ASN A 22 -7.70 2.75 19.08
N LEU A 23 -7.90 2.10 17.94
CA LEU A 23 -9.02 2.43 17.06
C LEU A 23 -10.21 1.53 17.37
N THR A 24 -11.35 2.16 17.67
CA THR A 24 -12.67 1.53 17.75
C THR A 24 -13.10 1.13 16.34
N GLY A 25 -12.58 0.01 15.84
CA GLY A 25 -12.84 -0.45 14.48
C GLY A 25 -11.71 -1.36 13.99
N SER A 26 -12.00 -2.66 13.96
CA SER A 26 -11.21 -3.75 13.36
C SER A 26 -9.70 -3.57 13.44
N ALA A 27 -9.12 -3.92 14.60
CA ALA A 27 -7.67 -4.11 14.75
C ALA A 27 -7.07 -5.09 13.71
N ASP A 28 -7.93 -5.87 13.04
CA ASP A 28 -7.59 -6.85 12.01
C ASP A 28 -7.62 -6.31 10.58
N SER A 29 -7.99 -5.03 10.36
CA SER A 29 -7.94 -4.46 9.00
C SER A 29 -6.48 -4.32 8.53
N PRO A 30 -6.09 -4.93 7.39
CA PRO A 30 -4.73 -4.81 6.89
C PRO A 30 -4.30 -3.36 6.68
N VAL A 31 -5.23 -2.51 6.22
CA VAL A 31 -5.04 -1.09 5.84
C VAL A 31 -5.88 -0.11 6.68
N GLY A 32 -6.13 -0.45 7.95
CA GLY A 32 -6.95 0.38 8.85
C GLY A 32 -6.46 1.83 9.00
N PHE A 33 -7.34 2.73 9.45
CA PHE A 33 -7.02 4.16 9.65
C PHE A 33 -5.69 4.38 10.39
N GLY A 34 -4.88 5.32 9.93
CA GLY A 34 -3.59 5.64 10.55
C GLY A 34 -2.52 4.55 10.39
N SER A 35 -2.76 3.50 9.60
CA SER A 35 -1.70 2.57 9.21
C SER A 35 -0.73 3.25 8.24
N LEU A 36 0.57 3.13 8.52
CA LEU A 36 1.67 3.64 7.70
C LEU A 36 2.43 2.47 7.08
N PHE A 37 2.70 2.57 5.79
CA PHE A 37 3.38 1.54 5.00
C PHE A 37 4.62 2.10 4.34
N ALA A 38 5.68 1.31 4.28
CA ALA A 38 6.80 1.50 3.37
C ALA A 38 6.58 0.62 2.13
N ILE A 39 6.91 1.12 0.95
CA ILE A 39 6.66 0.44 -0.34
C ILE A 39 7.90 0.43 -1.25
N ASP A 40 8.05 -0.66 -2.00
CA ASP A 40 8.91 -0.82 -3.18
C ASP A 40 8.11 -1.59 -4.26
N ASP A 41 7.06 -0.93 -4.76
CA ASP A 41 6.00 -1.56 -5.55
C ASP A 41 6.36 -1.61 -7.04
N PRO A 42 6.18 -2.75 -7.73
CA PRO A 42 6.44 -2.85 -9.16
C PRO A 42 5.54 -1.92 -9.98
N LEU A 43 6.13 -1.29 -11.00
CA LEU A 43 5.44 -0.57 -12.06
C LEU A 43 5.42 -1.43 -13.32
N THR A 44 4.24 -1.67 -13.91
CA THR A 44 4.10 -2.46 -15.13
C THR A 44 3.38 -1.69 -16.25
N VAL A 45 3.48 -2.18 -17.49
CA VAL A 45 2.76 -1.61 -18.64
C VAL A 45 1.26 -1.89 -18.58
N GLY A 46 0.86 -3.10 -18.18
CA GLY A 46 -0.52 -3.57 -18.07
C GLY A 46 -0.90 -3.97 -16.63
N PRO A 47 -2.20 -4.13 -16.32
CA PRO A 47 -2.69 -4.45 -14.98
C PRO A 47 -2.38 -5.89 -14.54
N GLU A 48 -1.99 -6.78 -15.46
CA GLU A 48 -1.67 -8.16 -15.16
C GLU A 48 -0.31 -8.27 -14.45
N LYS A 49 -0.19 -9.22 -13.51
CA LYS A 49 1.03 -9.41 -12.69
C LYS A 49 2.24 -9.87 -13.50
N ASP A 50 2.02 -10.53 -14.63
CA ASP A 50 3.05 -10.99 -15.57
C ASP A 50 3.32 -9.98 -16.70
N SER A 51 2.66 -8.82 -16.66
CA SER A 51 2.94 -7.74 -17.60
C SER A 51 4.38 -7.22 -17.44
N LYS A 52 4.92 -6.65 -18.51
CA LYS A 52 6.28 -6.12 -18.54
C LYS A 52 6.47 -5.09 -17.41
N GLU A 53 7.40 -5.37 -16.51
CA GLU A 53 7.89 -4.43 -15.50
C GLU A 53 8.72 -3.33 -16.15
N ILE A 54 8.52 -2.10 -15.68
CA ILE A 54 9.15 -0.89 -16.22
C ILE A 54 9.82 -0.03 -15.15
N GLY A 55 9.76 -0.42 -13.87
CA GLY A 55 10.30 0.36 -12.75
C GLY A 55 9.64 0.00 -11.42
N ASN A 56 9.87 0.83 -10.40
CA ASN A 56 9.24 0.70 -9.08
C ASN A 56 8.79 2.05 -8.52
N GLY A 57 7.71 2.03 -7.75
CA GLY A 57 7.31 3.11 -6.86
C GLY A 57 7.89 2.90 -5.47
N ARG A 58 8.76 3.80 -5.01
CA ARG A 58 9.43 3.70 -3.70
C ARG A 58 9.05 4.85 -2.78
N GLY A 59 8.63 4.53 -1.57
CA GLY A 59 8.25 5.54 -0.59
C GLY A 59 7.34 5.03 0.51
N MET A 60 6.30 5.80 0.82
CA MET A 60 5.37 5.47 1.91
C MET A 60 3.96 5.99 1.67
N TYR A 61 2.98 5.37 2.32
CA TYR A 61 1.61 5.91 2.40
C TYR A 61 0.96 5.70 3.76
N VAL A 62 -0.01 6.57 4.08
CA VAL A 62 -0.83 6.48 5.30
C VAL A 62 -2.31 6.34 4.93
N SER A 63 -3.02 5.41 5.57
CA SER A 63 -4.48 5.29 5.51
C SER A 63 -5.16 6.46 6.22
N GLY A 64 -5.96 7.24 5.48
CA GLY A 64 -6.53 8.51 5.94
C GLY A 64 -8.01 8.49 6.33
N SER A 65 -8.77 7.44 6.01
CA SER A 65 -10.21 7.36 6.31
C SER A 65 -10.50 6.63 7.61
N LYS A 66 -11.37 7.21 8.45
CA LYS A 66 -11.97 6.52 9.61
C LYS A 66 -13.16 5.62 9.22
N ASP A 67 -13.71 5.81 8.02
CA ASP A 67 -14.75 4.95 7.45
C ASP A 67 -14.08 3.80 6.69
N ILE A 68 -14.26 2.57 7.18
CA ILE A 68 -13.64 1.36 6.63
C ILE A 68 -14.08 1.06 5.19
N ASN A 69 -15.23 1.59 4.77
CA ASN A 69 -15.74 1.40 3.42
C ASN A 69 -15.17 2.42 2.42
N LYS A 70 -14.37 3.38 2.90
CA LYS A 70 -13.75 4.42 2.08
C LYS A 70 -12.24 4.23 2.09
N PHE A 71 -11.72 3.69 1.00
CA PHE A 71 -10.28 3.67 0.78
C PHE A 71 -9.79 5.10 0.55
N THR A 72 -8.85 5.55 1.38
CA THR A 72 -8.23 6.87 1.27
C THR A 72 -6.82 6.77 1.78
N ILE A 73 -5.85 7.20 0.97
CA ILE A 73 -4.44 7.24 1.34
C ILE A 73 -3.83 8.59 0.98
N VAL A 74 -2.80 8.97 1.72
CA VAL A 74 -1.84 10.00 1.30
C VAL A 74 -0.53 9.28 1.01
N MET A 75 0.00 9.45 -0.20
CA MET A 75 1.18 8.75 -0.70
C MET A 75 2.30 9.74 -1.02
N TYR A 76 3.51 9.41 -0.59
CA TYR A 76 4.75 10.04 -1.01
C TYR A 76 5.63 8.97 -1.62
N ALA A 77 5.82 9.00 -2.94
CA ALA A 77 6.60 8.01 -3.66
C ALA A 77 7.40 8.65 -4.78
N ASP A 78 8.63 8.16 -4.97
CA ASP A 78 9.39 8.32 -6.19
C ASP A 78 8.98 7.23 -7.18
N LEU A 79 8.75 7.62 -8.44
CA LEU A 79 8.31 6.71 -9.50
C LEU A 79 9.41 6.69 -10.57
N ALA A 80 10.21 5.65 -10.56
CA ALA A 80 11.38 5.49 -11.43
C ALA A 80 11.35 4.15 -12.17
#